data_AF-A0A7S1US22-F1
#
_entry.id   AF-A0A7S1US22-F1
#
_cell.length_a   1.000
_cell.length_b   1.000
_cell.length_c   1.000
_cell.angle_alpha   90.00
_cell.angle_beta   90.00
_cell.angle_gamma   90.00
#
_symmetry.space_group_name_H-M   'P 1'
#
loop_
_entity.id
_entity.type
_entity.pdbx_description
1 polymer ?
#
loop_
_entity_poly.entity_id
_entity_poly.type
_entity_poly.pdbx_seq_one_letter_code
_entity_poly.pdbx_strand_id
1 'polypeptide(L)'
;YVEYDFESVASMTVRVTARVASPFSKVFSMELVGEDAGSGNINTPSQGWSAYQERTWDVDVASGMHTLRVLFTRGSMNFCSVSIDQLSDGNIPTTSPSQSPSPSETPEMTPAPTTPPPQ
;
A
#
# COMPACT_ATOMS: atom_id res chain seq x y z
N TYR A 1 7.40 20.98 -4.44
CA TYR A 1 6.73 19.77 -3.91
C TYR A 1 7.75 18.97 -3.14
N VAL A 2 7.32 17.92 -2.45
CA VAL A 2 8.19 16.85 -1.91
C VAL A 2 7.60 15.52 -2.36
N GLU A 3 8.46 14.56 -2.68
CA GLU A 3 8.06 13.22 -3.12
C GLU A 3 8.62 12.15 -2.17
N TYR A 4 7.85 11.09 -2.00
CA TYR A 4 8.18 9.93 -1.19
C TYR A 4 7.76 8.67 -1.94
N ASP A 5 8.68 7.73 -2.10
CA ASP A 5 8.36 6.41 -2.62
C ASP A 5 7.92 5.50 -1.47
N PHE A 6 6.90 4.70 -1.71
CA PHE A 6 6.47 3.64 -0.80
C PHE A 6 6.01 2.41 -1.57
N GLU A 7 6.07 1.25 -0.90
CA GLU A 7 5.62 -0.02 -1.45
C GLU A 7 4.35 -0.47 -0.75
N SER A 8 3.39 -0.96 -1.52
CA SER A 8 2.23 -1.69 -1.02
C SER A 8 2.31 -3.16 -1.45
N VAL A 9 2.14 -4.09 -0.52
CA VAL A 9 2.24 -5.54 -0.80
C VAL A 9 0.95 -6.15 -1.34
N ALA A 10 -0.16 -5.41 -1.30
CA ALA A 10 -1.48 -5.83 -1.77
C ALA A 10 -2.30 -4.59 -2.15
N SER A 11 -3.38 -4.78 -2.91
CA SER A 11 -4.34 -3.68 -3.08
C SER A 11 -5.03 -3.38 -1.75
N MET A 12 -5.01 -2.11 -1.33
CA MET A 12 -5.55 -1.66 -0.04
C MET A 12 -5.88 -0.17 -0.05
N THR A 13 -6.72 0.28 0.88
CA THR A 13 -6.82 1.71 1.20
C THR A 13 -5.72 2.11 2.19
N VAL A 14 -5.01 3.18 1.89
CA VAL A 14 -4.06 3.81 2.81
C VAL A 14 -4.56 5.19 3.24
N ARG A 15 -4.25 5.57 4.48
CA ARG A 15 -4.41 6.92 5.00
C ARG A 15 -3.06 7.63 4.94
N VAL A 16 -2.98 8.66 4.11
CA VAL A 16 -1.85 9.58 4.08
C VAL A 16 -2.13 10.71 5.06
N THR A 17 -1.24 10.91 6.05
CA THR A 17 -1.37 11.98 7.05
C THR A 17 -0.21 12.96 6.94
N ALA A 18 -0.50 14.19 6.53
CA ALA A 18 0.47 15.29 6.53
C ALA A 18 0.36 16.13 7.81
N ARG A 19 1.49 16.36 8.48
CA ARG A 19 1.57 17.25 9.64
C ARG A 19 2.07 18.63 9.20
N VAL A 20 1.20 19.64 9.25
CA VAL A 20 1.43 20.97 8.66
C VAL A 20 1.07 22.10 9.61
N ALA A 21 1.70 23.27 9.44
CA ALA A 21 1.38 24.50 10.17
C ALA A 21 1.38 25.71 9.23
N SER A 22 0.51 26.68 9.52
CA SER A 22 0.45 27.96 8.82
C SER A 22 -0.37 28.96 9.64
N PRO A 23 -0.02 30.27 9.66
CA PRO A 23 -0.84 31.32 10.26
C PRO A 23 -2.10 31.66 9.44
N PHE A 24 -2.18 31.19 8.20
CA PHE A 24 -3.30 31.46 7.30
C PHE A 24 -3.84 30.18 6.70
N SER A 25 -5.07 30.21 6.20
CA SER A 25 -5.55 29.16 5.30
C SER A 25 -4.72 29.20 4.00
N LYS A 26 -4.12 28.07 3.67
CA LYS A 26 -3.30 27.79 2.49
C LYS A 26 -3.73 26.43 1.97
N VAL A 27 -3.48 26.18 0.69
CA VAL A 27 -3.88 24.92 0.04
C VAL A 27 -2.62 24.16 -0.37
N PHE A 28 -2.64 22.86 -0.14
CA PHE A 28 -1.72 21.90 -0.73
C PHE A 28 -2.52 20.71 -1.26
N SER A 29 -1.90 19.90 -2.12
CA SER A 29 -2.45 18.62 -2.53
C SER A 29 -1.55 17.46 -2.16
N MET A 30 -2.16 16.30 -1.96
CA MET A 30 -1.49 15.01 -1.90
C MET A 30 -2.00 14.17 -3.08
N GLU A 31 -1.09 13.59 -3.86
CA GLU A 31 -1.41 12.84 -5.08
C GLU A 31 -0.43 11.67 -5.28
N LEU A 32 -0.87 10.64 -5.99
CA LEU A 32 0.00 9.56 -6.46
C LEU A 32 0.43 9.87 -7.90
N VAL A 33 1.74 9.95 -8.13
CA VAL A 33 2.29 10.44 -9.40
C VAL A 33 2.03 9.43 -10.51
N GLY A 34 1.29 9.84 -11.53
CA GLY A 34 0.99 9.00 -12.69
C GLY A 34 -0.14 7.99 -12.48
N GLU A 35 -0.82 8.06 -11.33
CA GLU A 35 -1.97 7.21 -11.01
C GLU A 35 -3.27 8.01 -11.03
N ASP A 36 -4.34 7.40 -11.54
CA ASP A 36 -5.70 7.99 -11.54
C ASP A 36 -6.43 7.69 -10.23
N ALA A 37 -5.81 8.06 -9.10
CA ALA A 37 -6.30 7.81 -7.74
C ALA A 37 -6.99 9.03 -7.10
N GLY A 38 -7.22 10.08 -7.89
CA GLY A 38 -7.64 11.39 -7.40
C GLY A 38 -6.53 12.12 -6.64
N SER A 39 -6.88 13.27 -6.03
CA SER A 39 -5.96 14.01 -5.17
C SER A 39 -6.70 14.59 -3.96
N GLY A 40 -6.02 14.64 -2.82
CA GLY A 40 -6.52 15.32 -1.64
C GLY A 40 -6.17 16.79 -1.69
N ASN A 41 -7.12 17.68 -2.02
CA ASN A 41 -6.92 19.14 -1.89
C ASN A 41 -7.25 19.58 -0.46
N ILE A 42 -6.24 20.01 0.30
CA ILE A 42 -6.37 20.19 1.74
C ILE A 42 -5.94 21.58 2.20
N ASN A 43 -6.70 22.12 3.16
CA ASN A 43 -6.41 23.39 3.80
C ASN A 43 -5.49 23.23 5.02
N THR A 44 -4.51 24.11 5.17
CA THR A 44 -3.72 24.23 6.41
C THR A 44 -4.57 24.70 7.60
N PRO A 45 -4.12 24.53 8.85
CA PRO A 45 -4.93 24.83 10.04
C PRO A 45 -5.20 26.31 10.31
N SER A 46 -4.40 27.24 9.79
CA SER A 46 -4.52 28.69 10.05
C SER A 46 -4.36 29.09 11.53
N GLN A 47 -3.46 28.42 12.27
CA GLN A 47 -3.27 28.59 13.71
C GLN A 47 -1.89 29.14 14.11
N GLY A 48 -0.99 29.38 13.15
CA GLY A 48 0.35 29.92 13.40
C GLY A 48 1.45 29.09 12.75
N TRP A 49 2.68 29.60 12.77
CA TRP A 49 3.83 28.93 12.15
C TRP A 49 4.29 27.66 12.88
N SER A 50 4.00 27.54 14.18
CA SER A 50 4.42 26.40 15.01
C SER A 50 3.24 25.57 15.51
N ALA A 51 2.01 25.93 15.16
CA ALA A 51 0.80 25.22 15.54
C ALA A 51 0.50 24.11 14.52
N TYR A 52 1.26 23.01 14.62
CA TYR A 52 1.13 21.87 13.72
C TYR A 52 -0.16 21.09 13.97
N GLN A 53 -0.83 20.72 12.88
CA GLN A 53 -2.03 19.88 12.88
C GLN A 53 -1.91 18.83 11.78
N GLU A 54 -2.62 17.72 11.98
CA GLU A 54 -2.67 16.62 11.02
C GLU A 54 -3.79 16.84 10.01
N ARG A 55 -3.52 16.41 8.78
CA ARG A 55 -4.40 16.51 7.63
C ARG A 55 -4.33 15.20 6.85
N THR A 56 -5.47 14.56 6.66
CA THR A 56 -5.54 13.21 6.12
C THR A 56 -6.12 13.19 4.72
N TRP A 57 -5.68 12.22 3.93
CA TRP A 57 -6.27 11.84 2.65
C TRP A 57 -6.22 10.32 2.55
N ASP A 58 -7.39 9.71 2.35
CA ASP A 58 -7.52 8.27 2.18
C ASP A 58 -7.55 7.97 0.68
N VAL A 59 -6.78 6.98 0.24
CA VAL A 59 -6.61 6.63 -1.17
C VAL A 59 -6.43 5.12 -1.34
N ASP A 60 -7.06 4.56 -2.36
CA ASP A 60 -6.87 3.17 -2.75
C ASP A 60 -5.61 3.03 -3.59
N VAL A 61 -4.78 2.05 -3.24
CA VAL A 61 -3.53 1.73 -3.94
C VAL A 61 -3.55 0.28 -4.39
N ALA A 62 -2.89 0.00 -5.52
CA ALA A 62 -2.61 -1.38 -5.94
C ALA A 62 -1.44 -1.98 -5.14
N SER A 63 -1.12 -3.25 -5.37
CA SER A 63 0.20 -3.77 -4.97
C SER A 63 1.29 -3.21 -5.88
N GLY A 64 2.39 -2.73 -5.32
CA GLY A 64 3.55 -2.26 -6.07
C GLY A 64 4.20 -1.03 -5.44
N MET A 65 5.10 -0.42 -6.23
CA MET A 65 5.75 0.84 -5.89
C MET A 65 4.87 2.02 -6.29
N HIS A 66 4.78 2.99 -5.40
CA HIS A 66 4.03 4.23 -5.59
C HIS A 66 4.92 5.43 -5.25
N THR A 67 4.67 6.56 -5.90
CA THR A 67 5.30 7.83 -5.55
C THR A 67 4.23 8.79 -5.06
N LEU A 68 4.24 9.08 -3.77
CA LEU A 68 3.41 10.13 -3.16
C LEU A 68 4.06 11.49 -3.40
N ARG A 69 3.32 12.45 -3.96
CA ARG A 69 3.71 13.85 -4.04
C ARG A 69 2.87 14.71 -3.12
N VAL A 70 3.53 15.53 -2.29
CA VAL A 70 2.94 16.65 -1.57
C VAL A 70 3.24 17.94 -2.33
N LEU A 71 2.21 18.54 -2.95
CA LEU A 71 2.33 19.73 -3.78
C LEU A 71 1.78 20.97 -3.04
N PHE A 72 2.65 21.93 -2.77
CA PHE A 72 2.28 23.22 -2.16
C PHE A 72 1.71 24.16 -3.22
N THR A 73 0.39 24.19 -3.38
CA THR A 73 -0.27 24.90 -4.48
C THR A 73 -0.44 26.39 -4.23
N ARG A 74 -0.56 26.83 -2.96
CA ARG A 74 -0.75 28.26 -2.64
C ARG A 74 0.00 28.72 -1.39
N GLY A 75 1.06 29.49 -1.61
CA GLY A 75 1.79 30.23 -0.57
C GLY A 75 2.61 29.34 0.37
N SER A 76 3.28 29.98 1.32
CA SER A 76 4.17 29.30 2.26
C SER A 76 3.40 28.62 3.40
N MET A 77 3.87 27.43 3.78
CA MET A 77 3.45 26.69 4.96
C MET A 77 4.65 25.93 5.54
N ASN A 78 4.57 25.58 6.82
CA ASN A 78 5.52 24.66 7.43
C ASN A 78 5.01 23.23 7.26
N PHE A 79 5.86 22.37 6.71
CA PHE A 79 5.62 20.94 6.55
C PHE A 79 6.56 20.18 7.49
N CYS A 80 6.01 19.33 8.36
CA CYS A 80 6.78 18.59 9.36
C CYS A 80 7.07 17.17 8.90
N SER A 81 6.04 16.43 8.53
CA SER A 81 6.14 14.99 8.24
C SER A 81 4.95 14.52 7.43
N VAL A 82 5.11 13.34 6.85
CA VAL A 82 4.01 12.52 6.31
C VAL A 82 4.07 11.13 6.94
N SER A 83 2.92 10.54 7.25
CA SER A 83 2.78 9.10 7.53
C SER A 83 1.84 8.47 6.51
N ILE A 84 2.04 7.18 6.25
CA ILE A 84 1.18 6.36 5.41
C ILE A 84 0.82 5.14 6.25
N ASP A 85 -0.46 5.03 6.58
CA ASP A 85 -0.98 3.98 7.44
C ASP A 85 -2.00 3.16 6.65
N GLN A 86 -1.89 1.83 6.67
CA GLN A 86 -2.91 0.97 6.08
C GLN A 86 -4.23 1.15 6.84
N LEU A 87 -5.30 1.45 6.11
CA LEU A 87 -6.66 1.35 6.67
C LEU A 87 -7.09 -0.10 6.55
N SER A 88 -7.23 -0.76 7.69
CA SER A 88 -7.66 -2.14 7.75
C SER A 88 -9.17 -2.24 7.53
N ASP A 89 -9.59 -2.77 6.40
CA ASP A 89 -10.99 -3.08 6.09
C ASP A 89 -11.48 -4.36 6.80
N GLY A 90 -10.97 -4.69 7.99
CA GLY A 90 -11.27 -5.95 8.69
C GLY A 90 -10.94 -7.24 7.93
N ASN A 91 -10.48 -7.16 6.68
CA ASN A 91 -10.20 -8.28 5.78
C ASN A 91 -8.68 -8.40 5.64
N ILE A 92 -8.08 -9.14 6.57
CA ILE A 92 -6.65 -9.46 6.53
C ILE A 92 -6.44 -10.32 5.28
N PRO A 93 -5.59 -9.92 4.29
CA PRO A 93 -5.26 -10.82 3.20
C PRO A 93 -4.55 -12.04 3.81
N THR A 94 -5.21 -13.19 3.79
CA THR A 94 -4.60 -14.46 4.18
C THR A 94 -3.44 -14.71 3.20
N THR A 95 -2.20 -14.51 3.65
CA THR A 95 -1.04 -15.05 2.97
C THR A 95 -1.14 -16.58 3.04
N SER A 96 -1.79 -17.18 2.05
CA SER A 96 -1.77 -18.63 1.90
C SER A 96 -0.30 -19.02 1.67
N PRO A 97 0.35 -19.78 2.57
CA PRO A 97 1.69 -20.27 2.27
C PRO A 97 1.60 -21.17 1.04
N SER A 98 2.47 -20.91 0.07
CA SER A 98 2.62 -21.73 -1.13
C SER A 98 2.76 -23.20 -0.72
N GLN A 99 1.73 -24.01 -1.00
CA GLN A 99 1.80 -25.45 -0.76
C GLN A 99 2.90 -26.00 -1.65
N SER A 100 3.92 -26.60 -1.03
CA SER A 100 4.94 -27.40 -1.71
C SER A 100 4.24 -28.42 -2.61
N PRO A 101 4.63 -28.57 -3.89
CA PRO A 101 4.01 -29.57 -4.75
C PRO A 101 4.19 -30.95 -4.11
N SER A 102 3.09 -31.69 -3.95
CA SER A 102 3.12 -33.09 -3.52
C SER A 102 3.95 -33.89 -4.53
N PRO A 103 4.85 -34.79 -4.09
CA PRO A 103 5.54 -35.69 -5.01
C PRO A 103 4.52 -36.59 -5.71
N SER A 104 4.66 -36.70 -7.03
CA SER A 104 3.85 -37.60 -7.86
C SER A 104 4.12 -39.04 -7.48
N GLU A 105 3.10 -39.78 -7.04
CA GLU A 105 3.22 -41.21 -6.82
C GLU A 105 3.64 -41.90 -8.14
N THR A 106 4.70 -42.70 -8.06
CA THR A 106 5.16 -43.55 -9.17
C THR A 106 4.14 -44.69 -9.33
N PRO A 107 3.64 -44.99 -10.54
CA PRO A 107 2.74 -46.12 -10.72
C PRO A 107 3.45 -47.43 -10.38
N GLU A 108 2.87 -48.17 -9.44
CA GLU A 108 3.31 -49.51 -9.04
C GLU A 108 3.22 -50.45 -10.25
N MET A 109 4.35 -51.04 -10.66
CA MET A 109 4.36 -52.05 -11.72
C MET A 109 3.75 -53.36 -11.18
N THR A 110 2.64 -53.78 -11.77
CA THR A 110 2.01 -55.09 -11.57
C THR A 110 3.06 -56.23 -11.70
N PRO A 111 3.18 -57.16 -10.74
CA PRO A 111 4.08 -58.30 -10.88
C PRO A 111 3.60 -59.27 -11.97
N ALA A 112 4.55 -59.77 -12.76
CA ALA A 112 4.30 -60.76 -13.81
C ALA A 112 3.86 -62.12 -13.21
N PRO A 113 2.96 -62.87 -13.88
CA PRO A 113 2.55 -64.20 -13.42
C PRO A 113 3.72 -65.19 -13.50
N THR A 114 3.98 -65.89 -12.40
CA THR A 114 4.97 -66.99 -12.36
C THR A 114 4.34 -68.27 -12.92
N THR A 115 4.96 -68.86 -13.93
CA THR A 115 4.59 -70.16 -14.50
C THR A 115 4.99 -71.30 -13.54
N PRO A 116 4.14 -72.32 -13.30
CA PRO A 116 4.52 -73.47 -12.48
C PRO A 116 5.45 -74.44 -13.26
N PRO A 117 6.27 -75.24 -12.56
CA PRO A 117 7.21 -76.17 -13.18
C PRO A 117 6.52 -77.43 -13.77
N PRO A 118 7.07 -78.04 -14.83
CA PRO A 118 6.52 -79.26 -15.43
C PRO A 118 6.77 -80.50 -14.56
N GLN A 119 5.84 -81.45 -14.66
CA GLN A 119 5.86 -82.75 -13.97
C GLN A 119 6.58 -83.83 -14.79
#